data_AF-A0A524HCF6-F1
#
_entry.id   AF-A0A524HCF6-F1
#
_cell.length_a   1.000
_cell.length_b   1.000
_cell.length_c   1.000
_cell.angle_alpha   90.00
_cell.angle_beta   90.00
_cell.angle_gamma   90.00
#
_symmetry.space_group_name_H-M   'P 1'
#
loop_
_entity.id
_entity.type
_entity.pdbx_description
1 polymer ?
#
loop_
_entity_poly.entity_id
_entity_poly.type
_entity_poly.pdbx_seq_one_letter_code
_entity_poly.pdbx_strand_id
1 'polypeptide(L)' 'GDLSAVDALEAASRGVSAIVHLAGLVAARSEIEFMSVNRDGTERLLRAAAGTGARFVHVSSLAAAGPSQPGHPLTG' A
#
# COMPACT_ATOMS: atom_id res chain seq x y z
N GLY A 1 -13.94 2.81 3.17
CA GLY A 1 -13.50 1.64 2.38
C GLY A 1 -12.64 0.76 3.26
N ASP A 2 -12.55 -0.52 2.95
CA ASP A 2 -11.74 -1.50 3.67
C ASP A 2 -10.85 -2.24 2.67
N LEU A 3 -9.55 -2.35 2.95
CA LEU A 3 -8.58 -3.07 2.10
C LEU A 3 -8.76 -4.59 2.17
N SER A 4 -9.55 -5.11 3.10
CA SER A 4 -9.92 -6.53 3.15
C SER A 4 -11.04 -6.90 2.17
N ALA A 5 -11.83 -5.93 1.71
CA ALA A 5 -12.98 -6.14 0.84
C ALA A 5 -12.57 -6.24 -0.65
N VAL A 6 -12.00 -7.37 -1.03
CA VAL A 6 -11.39 -7.61 -2.37
C VAL A 6 -12.33 -7.21 -3.52
N ASP A 7 -13.58 -7.66 -3.51
CA ASP A 7 -14.55 -7.35 -4.58
C ASP A 7 -14.79 -5.84 -4.75
N ALA A 8 -14.76 -5.10 -3.62
CA ALA A 8 -14.91 -3.65 -3.63
C ALA A 8 -13.66 -2.96 -4.19
N LEU A 9 -12.45 -3.50 -3.95
CA LEU A 9 -11.21 -2.98 -4.52
C LEU A 9 -11.17 -3.19 -6.03
N GLU A 10 -11.59 -4.37 -6.51
CA GLU A 10 -11.69 -4.65 -7.95
C GLU A 10 -12.71 -3.72 -8.61
N ALA A 11 -13.87 -3.51 -7.97
CA ALA A 11 -14.87 -2.57 -8.46
C ALA A 11 -14.35 -1.14 -8.53
N ALA A 12 -13.65 -0.68 -7.50
CA ALA A 12 -13.06 0.65 -7.45
C ALA A 12 -11.93 0.86 -8.46
N SER A 13 -11.24 -0.22 -8.87
CA SER A 13 -10.09 -0.16 -9.78
C SER A 13 -10.50 -0.14 -11.27
N ARG A 14 -11.75 -0.44 -11.61
CA ARG A 14 -12.20 -0.49 -13.01
C ARG A 14 -12.37 0.91 -13.60
N GLY A 15 -11.76 1.13 -14.77
CA GLY A 15 -11.97 2.33 -15.58
C GLY A 15 -11.30 3.60 -15.06
N VAL A 16 -10.49 3.51 -14.00
CA VAL A 16 -9.76 4.66 -13.45
C VAL A 16 -8.43 4.84 -14.18
N SER A 17 -8.00 6.09 -14.36
CA SER A 17 -6.70 6.40 -14.96
C SER A 17 -5.55 6.29 -13.95
N ALA A 18 -5.84 6.42 -12.65
CA ALA A 18 -4.86 6.33 -11.58
C ALA A 18 -5.50 5.89 -10.26
N ILE A 19 -4.69 5.23 -9.42
CA ILE A 19 -5.01 4.85 -8.04
C ILE A 19 -3.92 5.46 -7.15
N VAL A 20 -4.33 6.23 -6.15
CA VAL A 20 -3.43 6.80 -5.14
C VAL A 20 -3.71 6.11 -3.80
N HIS A 21 -2.82 5.22 -3.39
CA HIS A 21 -2.95 4.44 -2.17
C HIS A 21 -2.32 5.19 -0.99
N LEU A 22 -3.18 5.85 -0.21
CA LEU A 22 -2.84 6.61 1.00
C LEU A 22 -3.20 5.85 2.30
N ALA A 23 -3.88 4.70 2.21
CA ALA A 23 -4.31 3.98 3.38
C ALA A 23 -3.14 3.23 4.02
N GLY A 24 -2.94 3.47 5.32
CA GLY A 24 -1.92 2.80 6.12
C GLY A 24 -2.02 3.18 7.60
N LEU A 25 -1.58 2.29 8.46
CA LEU A 25 -1.44 2.53 9.90
C LEU A 25 -0.06 3.11 10.20
N VAL A 26 -0.03 4.05 11.13
CA VAL A 26 1.21 4.57 11.74
C VAL A 26 1.46 3.98 13.14
N ALA A 27 0.44 3.37 13.73
CA ALA A 27 0.48 2.66 15.01
C ALA A 27 -0.56 1.53 15.00
N ALA A 28 -0.28 0.43 15.68
CA ALA A 28 -1.15 -0.73 15.80
C ALA A 28 -0.93 -1.42 17.16
N ARG A 29 -1.87 -2.28 17.57
CA ARG A 29 -1.79 -3.04 18.82
C ARG A 29 -0.80 -4.21 18.73
N SER A 30 -0.50 -4.65 17.51
CA SER A 30 0.48 -5.70 17.22
C SER A 30 1.12 -5.49 15.85
N GLU A 31 2.28 -6.12 15.66
CA GLU A 31 2.95 -6.16 14.36
C GLU A 31 2.08 -6.85 13.30
N ILE A 32 1.34 -7.90 13.67
CA ILE A 32 0.45 -8.62 12.76
C ILE A 32 -0.65 -7.68 12.23
N GLU A 33 -1.25 -6.87 13.10
CA GLU A 33 -2.25 -5.87 12.68
C GLU A 33 -1.62 -4.80 11.78
N PHE A 34 -0.42 -4.33 12.12
CA PHE A 34 0.30 -3.36 11.30
C PHE A 34 0.57 -3.90 9.89
N MET A 35 1.05 -5.15 9.79
CA MET A 35 1.38 -5.80 8.52
C MET A 35 0.13 -6.18 7.72
N SER A 36 -0.95 -6.60 8.38
CA SER A 36 -2.19 -6.98 7.67
C SER A 36 -2.81 -5.79 6.92
N VAL A 37 -2.68 -4.58 7.46
CA VAL A 37 -3.12 -3.35 6.79
C VAL A 37 -2.07 -2.86 5.81
N ASN A 38 -0.83 -2.66 6.24
CA ASN A 38 0.17 -1.94 5.45
C ASN A 38 0.78 -2.79 4.34
N ARG A 39 1.07 -4.07 4.59
CA ARG A 39 1.64 -4.99 3.61
C ARG A 39 0.52 -5.68 2.83
N ASP A 40 -0.32 -6.44 3.53
CA ASP A 40 -1.29 -7.33 2.86
C ASP A 40 -2.43 -6.50 2.23
N GLY A 41 -2.84 -5.39 2.84
CA GLY A 41 -3.84 -4.48 2.26
C GLY A 41 -3.34 -3.80 0.98
N THR A 42 -2.07 -3.37 0.97
CA THR A 42 -1.41 -2.83 -0.22
C THR A 42 -1.32 -3.89 -1.32
N GLU A 43 -0.96 -5.12 -0.99
CA GLU A 43 -0.92 -6.23 -1.95
C GLU A 43 -2.29 -6.48 -2.59
N ARG A 44 -3.37 -6.54 -1.80
CA ARG A 44 -4.73 -6.74 -2.33
C ARG A 44 -5.13 -5.63 -3.31
N LEU A 45 -4.81 -4.38 -2.99
CA LEU A 45 -5.12 -3.25 -3.87
C LEU A 45 -4.25 -3.28 -5.15
N LEU A 46 -2.98 -3.67 -5.06
CA LEU A 46 -2.13 -3.88 -6.24
C LEU A 46 -2.68 -4.98 -7.15
N ARG A 47 -3.14 -6.09 -6.58
CA ARG A 47 -3.77 -7.19 -7.33
C ARG A 47 -5.05 -6.72 -8.02
N ALA A 48 -5.91 -5.96 -7.33
CA ALA A 48 -7.13 -5.40 -7.92
C ALA A 48 -6.84 -4.39 -9.05
N ALA A 49 -5.73 -3.65 -8.94
CA ALA A 49 -5.28 -2.71 -9.96
C ALA A 49 -4.56 -3.38 -11.14
N ALA A 50 -4.11 -4.62 -11.00
CA ALA A 50 -3.31 -5.31 -12.01
C ALA A 50 -4.09 -5.45 -13.33
N GLY A 51 -3.43 -5.14 -14.45
CA GLY A 51 -4.05 -5.25 -15.78
C GLY A 51 -5.06 -4.15 -16.13
N THR A 52 -5.42 -3.26 -15.21
CA THR A 52 -6.35 -2.14 -15.48
C THR A 52 -5.74 -1.04 -16.35
N GLY A 53 -4.40 -0.99 -16.43
CA GLY A 53 -3.65 0.10 -17.07
C GLY A 53 -3.58 1.39 -16.24
N ALA A 54 -4.19 1.42 -15.05
CA ALA A 54 -4.14 2.56 -14.16
C ALA A 54 -2.71 2.81 -13.64
N ARG A 55 -2.32 4.08 -13.53
CA ARG A 55 -1.11 4.46 -12.81
C ARG A 55 -1.32 4.23 -11.31
N PHE A 56 -0.44 3.44 -10.69
CA PHE A 56 -0.47 3.23 -9.25
C PHE A 56 0.54 4.13 -8.53
N VAL A 57 0.07 4.94 -7.58
CA VAL A 57 0.92 5.75 -6.70
C VAL A 57 0.79 5.21 -5.29
N HIS A 58 1.84 4.55 -4.81
CA HIS A 58 1.92 4.10 -3.42
C HIS A 58 2.60 5.17 -2.57
N VAL A 59 1.94 5.59 -1.50
CA VAL A 59 2.54 6.49 -0.51
C VAL A 59 2.91 5.68 0.73
N SER A 60 4.20 5.69 1.05
CA SER A 60 4.77 4.99 2.21
C SER A 60 5.69 5.91 2.99
N SER A 61 6.22 5.42 4.11
CA SER A 61 7.20 6.13 4.93
C SER A 61 8.62 5.70 4.56
N LEU A 62 9.59 6.61 4.66
CA LEU A 62 11.02 6.26 4.60
C LEU A 62 11.40 5.21 5.65
N ALA A 63 10.70 5.20 6.79
CA ALA A 63 10.90 4.21 7.85
C ALA A 63 10.63 2.77 7.39
N ALA A 64 9.84 2.57 6.33
CA ALA A 64 9.56 1.23 5.79
C ALA A 64 10.81 0.57 5.19
N ALA A 65 11.82 1.35 4.78
CA ALA A 65 13.10 0.82 4.31
C ALA A 65 14.03 0.38 5.46
N GLY A 66 13.68 0.71 6.70
CA GLY A 66 14.53 0.50 7.87
C GLY A 66 15.47 1.68 8.16
N PRO A 67 16.30 1.55 9.20
CA PRO A 67 17.20 2.62 9.63
C PRO A 67 18.30 2.89 8.60
N SER A 68 18.67 4.17 8.45
CA SER A 68 19.82 4.62 7.65
C SER A 68 20.78 5.44 8.52
N GLN A 69 22.04 5.54 8.11
CA GLN A 69 22.97 6.46 8.78
C GLN A 69 22.81 7.88 8.23
N PRO A 70 23.02 8.94 9.04
CA PRO A 70 23.02 10.31 8.56
C PRO A 70 23.96 10.49 7.36
N GLY A 71 23.45 11.08 6.28
CA GLY A 71 24.20 11.28 5.04
C GLY A 71 24.35 10.04 4.15
N HIS A 72 23.80 8.87 4.56
CA HIS A 72 23.94 7.61 3.84
C HIS A 72 22.56 6.99 3.56
N PRO A 73 21.90 7.38 2.45
CA PRO A 73 20.64 6.79 2.05
C PRO A 73 20.75 5.28 1.86
N LEU A 74 19.68 4.54 2.16
CA LEU A 74 19.60 3.13 1.80
C LEU A 74 19.53 3.00 0.28
N THR A 75 20.42 2.20 -0.29
CA THR A 75 20.38 1.81 -1.70
C THR A 75 19.65 0.48 -1.81
N GLY A 76 18.54 0.48 -2.56
CA GLY A 76 17.79 -0.73 -2.91
C GLY A 76 18.29 -1.39 -4.18
#